data_AF-A0A3Q0E5Z2-F1
#
_entry.id   AF-A0A3Q0E5Z2-F1
#
_cell.length_a   1.000
_cell.length_b   1.000
_cell.length_c   1.000
_cell.angle_alpha   90.00
_cell.angle_beta   90.00
_cell.angle_gamma   90.00
#
_symmetry.space_group_name_H-M   'P 1'
#
loop_
_entity.id
_entity.type
_entity.pdbx_description
1 polymer ?
#
loop_
_entity_poly.entity_id
_entity_poly.type
_entity_poly.pdbx_seq_one_letter_code
_entity_poly.pdbx_strand_id
1 'polypeptide(L)'
;MDSMTSADTRERLVHSCMLMHVLEAARSAGLFGGKRALQFTSHTQTPYIIFFSSANQNGPTQHDCDAPKSNLCFLSTEKFHFKSWMVQHQKTYSSEEYHHRLQTFVSNWRKINAHNNGNHTFKMALNQFSDMSFAELKRKYLWSEPQNCSATKSNYLRGTGPYPTSVDWRKKGNFVSPVKNQGSCGSCWTFSTTGALESAVAIASGKMLSLAEQQLVDCAKDFNNHGCQGGLPSQAFEYILYNKGIMGEDTYPYRGKDGDCKFQPKKAIAFVKDVANITMNDEEAMVEAVALYNPVSFAFEVTDDFMMYKRGVYSSTSCHKTPDKVNHAVLAVGYGEENGTPCWIVKNSWGPQWGMKGYFLIERGKNMCGLAACASYPIPLV
;
A
#
# COMPACT_ATOMS: atom_id res chain seq x y z
N MET A 1 -14.47 12.16 46.75
CA MET A 1 -15.05 11.02 46.02
C MET A 1 -13.98 10.53 45.07
N ASP A 2 -13.19 9.61 45.60
CA ASP A 2 -12.06 8.98 44.93
C ASP A 2 -12.49 7.78 44.10
N SER A 3 -11.56 7.39 43.21
CA SER A 3 -11.39 6.08 42.58
C SER A 3 -12.00 5.91 41.19
N MET A 4 -11.14 6.06 40.15
CA MET A 4 -11.19 5.26 38.92
C MET A 4 -9.91 5.43 38.08
N THR A 5 -8.73 5.18 38.66
CA THR A 5 -7.44 5.11 37.89
C THR A 5 -6.43 4.10 38.46
N SER A 6 -6.87 3.00 39.11
CA SER A 6 -5.98 2.05 39.80
C SER A 6 -5.86 0.64 39.18
N ALA A 7 -6.59 0.30 38.10
CA ALA A 7 -6.59 -1.06 37.57
C ALA A 7 -5.49 -1.32 36.52
N ASP A 8 -5.26 -0.38 35.59
CA ASP A 8 -4.33 -0.57 34.45
C ASP A 8 -2.84 -0.47 34.87
N THR A 9 -2.54 0.28 35.93
CA THR A 9 -1.16 0.38 36.47
C THR A 9 -0.76 -0.88 37.26
N ARG A 10 -1.73 -1.58 37.89
CA ARG A 10 -1.45 -2.82 38.64
C ARG A 10 -1.14 -4.00 37.71
N GLU A 11 -1.80 -4.12 36.55
CA GLU A 11 -1.51 -5.20 35.58
C GLU A 11 -0.13 -5.05 34.92
N ARG A 12 0.33 -3.83 34.67
CA ARG A 12 1.68 -3.58 34.10
C ARG A 12 2.80 -3.85 35.11
N LEU A 13 2.58 -3.56 36.38
CA LEU A 13 3.54 -3.85 37.46
C LEU A 13 3.66 -5.35 37.76
N VAL A 14 2.57 -6.12 37.68
CA VAL A 14 2.58 -7.58 37.87
C VAL A 14 3.32 -8.29 36.73
N HIS A 15 3.15 -7.84 35.47
CA HIS A 15 3.90 -8.37 34.33
C HIS A 15 5.41 -8.10 34.40
N SER A 16 5.80 -6.92 34.90
CA SER A 16 7.22 -6.55 35.02
C SER A 16 7.91 -7.29 36.19
N CYS A 17 7.23 -7.53 37.30
CA CYS A 17 7.75 -8.34 38.42
C CYS A 17 7.87 -9.83 38.07
N MET A 18 6.91 -10.41 37.32
CA MET A 18 7.00 -11.80 36.87
C MET A 18 8.20 -12.03 35.93
N LEU A 19 8.49 -11.07 35.05
CA LEU A 19 9.60 -11.17 34.11
C LEU A 19 10.97 -11.11 34.82
N MET A 20 11.08 -10.29 35.88
CA MET A 20 12.31 -10.16 36.67
C MET A 20 12.59 -11.40 37.54
N HIS A 21 11.57 -12.00 38.16
CA HIS A 21 11.75 -13.24 38.92
C HIS A 21 12.08 -14.45 38.01
N VAL A 22 11.58 -14.47 36.78
CA VAL A 22 11.96 -15.51 35.79
C VAL A 22 13.42 -15.36 35.36
N LEU A 23 13.92 -14.13 35.23
CA LEU A 23 15.31 -13.86 34.88
C LEU A 23 16.30 -14.19 36.01
N GLU A 24 15.94 -13.91 37.27
CA GLU A 24 16.77 -14.29 38.43
C GLU A 24 16.81 -15.81 38.65
N ALA A 25 15.66 -16.50 38.51
CA ALA A 25 15.59 -17.95 38.65
C ALA A 25 16.38 -18.69 37.55
N ALA A 26 16.39 -18.17 36.31
CA ALA A 26 17.18 -18.73 35.21
C ALA A 26 18.70 -18.54 35.41
N ARG A 27 19.11 -17.47 36.11
CA ARG A 27 20.52 -17.18 36.42
C ARG A 27 21.06 -18.04 37.56
N SER A 28 20.26 -18.29 38.59
CA SER A 28 20.63 -19.16 39.73
C SER A 28 20.68 -20.65 39.37
N ALA A 29 20.01 -21.08 38.29
CA ALA A 29 19.93 -22.48 37.88
C ALA A 29 21.00 -22.94 36.86
N GLY A 30 21.91 -22.05 36.42
CA GLY A 30 23.02 -22.42 35.52
C GLY A 30 22.59 -22.86 34.11
N LEU A 31 21.41 -22.45 33.62
CA LEU A 31 20.77 -22.94 32.38
C LEU A 31 21.25 -22.27 31.07
N PHE A 32 22.50 -21.82 31.00
CA PHE A 32 23.10 -21.42 29.71
C PHE A 32 23.83 -22.61 29.08
N GLY A 33 23.06 -23.46 28.40
CA GLY A 33 23.59 -24.59 27.64
C GLY A 33 22.55 -25.67 27.39
N GLY A 34 21.85 -25.58 26.24
CA GLY A 34 20.99 -26.66 25.73
C GLY A 34 19.55 -26.22 25.43
N LYS A 35 19.04 -26.64 24.26
CA LYS A 35 17.65 -26.43 23.84
C LYS A 35 16.69 -27.16 24.79
N ARG A 36 15.95 -26.43 25.63
CA ARG A 36 14.73 -26.95 26.27
C ARG A 36 13.61 -25.91 26.19
N ALA A 37 12.42 -26.37 25.83
CA ALA A 37 11.19 -25.58 25.88
C ALA A 37 10.65 -25.60 27.32
N LEU A 38 10.27 -24.44 27.85
CA LEU A 38 9.53 -24.32 29.11
C LEU A 38 8.04 -24.28 28.80
N GLN A 39 7.29 -25.23 29.36
CA GLN A 39 5.83 -25.31 29.24
C GLN A 39 5.22 -24.80 30.54
N PHE A 40 4.50 -23.68 30.49
CA PHE A 40 3.73 -23.17 31.63
C PHE A 40 2.25 -23.50 31.43
N THR A 41 1.65 -24.15 32.41
CA THR A 41 0.20 -24.34 32.49
C THR A 41 -0.38 -23.35 33.48
N SER A 42 -1.30 -22.49 33.01
CA SER A 42 -2.26 -21.81 33.89
C SER A 42 -3.66 -22.17 33.41
N HIS A 43 -4.55 -22.49 34.35
CA HIS A 43 -5.95 -22.73 34.03
C HIS A 43 -6.55 -21.41 33.53
N THR A 44 -7.23 -21.50 32.38
CA THR A 44 -7.90 -20.42 31.64
C THR A 44 -7.03 -19.49 30.79
N GLN A 45 -6.35 -20.02 29.76
CA GLN A 45 -6.24 -19.47 28.39
C GLN A 45 -5.29 -20.33 27.54
N THR A 46 -5.47 -20.30 26.22
CA THR A 46 -4.67 -21.03 25.20
C THR A 46 -3.16 -20.85 25.42
N PRO A 47 -2.35 -21.93 25.36
CA PRO A 47 -0.92 -21.84 25.68
C PRO A 47 -0.16 -21.06 24.61
N TYR A 48 0.62 -20.05 25.04
CA TYR A 48 1.62 -19.37 24.22
C TYR A 48 3.01 -19.90 24.58
N ILE A 49 3.80 -20.25 23.56
CA ILE A 49 5.20 -20.67 23.73
C ILE A 49 6.09 -19.49 23.35
N ILE A 50 6.88 -18.97 24.30
CA ILE A 50 7.89 -17.94 24.07
C ILE A 50 9.25 -18.63 23.95
N PHE A 51 9.93 -18.47 22.81
CA PHE A 51 11.32 -18.89 22.64
C PHE A 51 12.25 -17.68 22.68
N PHE A 52 13.23 -17.71 23.56
CA PHE A 52 14.41 -16.84 23.48
C PHE A 52 15.42 -17.48 22.53
N SER A 53 15.79 -16.77 21.48
CA SER A 53 16.90 -17.15 20.59
C SER A 53 18.04 -16.16 20.80
N SER A 54 19.18 -16.64 21.27
CA SER A 54 20.43 -15.90 21.22
C SER A 54 20.89 -15.79 19.76
N ALA A 55 21.15 -14.57 19.28
CA ALA A 55 21.76 -14.36 17.97
C ALA A 55 23.16 -14.99 17.95
N ASN A 56 23.33 -16.10 17.25
CA ASN A 56 24.64 -16.67 16.97
C ASN A 56 25.23 -15.91 15.78
N GLN A 57 26.41 -15.30 15.94
CA GLN A 57 27.08 -14.47 14.94
C GLN A 57 27.74 -15.25 13.79
N ASN A 58 27.44 -16.53 13.63
CA ASN A 58 28.00 -17.37 12.58
C ASN A 58 26.90 -17.79 11.60
N GLY A 59 27.15 -17.59 10.30
CA GLY A 59 26.26 -18.02 9.22
C GLY A 59 25.91 -19.52 9.28
N PRO A 60 24.84 -19.95 8.61
CA PRO A 60 24.29 -21.29 8.78
C PRO A 60 25.29 -22.37 8.36
N THR A 61 25.45 -23.40 9.20
CA THR A 61 26.28 -24.58 8.92
C THR A 61 25.49 -25.67 8.20
N GLN A 62 26.18 -26.52 7.43
CA GLN A 62 25.63 -27.53 6.53
C GLN A 62 24.69 -28.58 7.18
N HIS A 63 24.62 -28.64 8.51
CA HIS A 63 23.72 -29.51 9.26
C HIS A 63 22.29 -28.97 9.47
N ASP A 64 22.00 -27.71 9.14
CA ASP A 64 20.64 -27.13 9.20
C ASP A 64 19.83 -27.35 7.91
N CYS A 65 20.39 -28.09 6.96
CA CYS A 65 19.86 -28.29 5.62
C CYS A 65 19.55 -29.77 5.38
N ASP A 66 18.27 -30.14 5.25
CA ASP A 66 17.89 -31.45 4.70
C ASP A 66 18.38 -31.53 3.25
N ALA A 67 19.26 -32.50 2.96
CA ALA A 67 20.06 -32.64 1.75
C ALA A 67 19.26 -33.11 0.49
N PRO A 68 19.91 -33.67 -0.55
CA PRO A 68 20.61 -33.03 -1.67
C PRO A 68 19.83 -33.20 -3.00
N LYS A 69 19.77 -32.15 -3.84
CA LYS A 69 19.55 -32.14 -5.32
C LYS A 69 18.95 -30.83 -5.88
N SER A 70 18.85 -29.78 -5.07
CA SER A 70 18.64 -28.41 -5.57
C SER A 70 19.44 -27.43 -4.71
N ASN A 71 20.12 -26.48 -5.32
CA ASN A 71 21.04 -25.51 -4.69
C ASN A 71 20.39 -24.53 -3.67
N LEU A 72 19.22 -24.82 -3.10
CA LEU A 72 18.55 -23.97 -2.12
C LEU A 72 18.32 -24.72 -0.80
N CYS A 73 19.05 -24.32 0.24
CA CYS A 73 18.76 -24.71 1.62
C CYS A 73 17.73 -23.76 2.24
N PHE A 74 16.65 -24.34 2.79
CA PHE A 74 15.59 -23.64 3.51
C PHE A 74 15.65 -23.99 5.00
N LEU A 75 15.74 -22.98 5.86
CA LEU A 75 15.74 -23.16 7.30
C LEU A 75 14.36 -23.59 7.80
N SER A 76 14.32 -24.35 8.89
CA SER A 76 13.07 -24.81 9.51
C SER A 76 12.15 -23.65 9.92
N THR A 77 12.73 -22.54 10.38
CA THR A 77 12.03 -21.30 10.72
C THR A 77 11.35 -20.67 9.51
N GLU A 78 12.02 -20.63 8.36
CA GLU A 78 11.46 -20.07 7.12
C GLU A 78 10.27 -20.90 6.63
N LYS A 79 10.38 -22.24 6.67
CA LYS A 79 9.26 -23.15 6.35
C LYS A 79 8.07 -22.95 7.30
N PHE A 80 8.33 -22.78 8.60
CA PHE A 80 7.27 -22.54 9.60
C PHE A 80 6.54 -21.21 9.35
N HIS A 81 7.28 -20.13 9.11
CA HIS A 81 6.69 -18.83 8.82
C HIS A 81 5.89 -18.83 7.52
N PHE A 82 6.34 -19.54 6.48
CA PHE A 82 5.57 -19.67 5.25
C PHE A 82 4.23 -20.37 5.48
N LYS A 83 4.20 -21.47 6.26
CA LYS A 83 2.95 -22.15 6.62
C LYS A 83 2.00 -21.24 7.40
N SER A 84 2.51 -20.48 8.38
CA SER A 84 1.70 -19.51 9.12
C SER A 84 1.14 -18.42 8.20
N TRP A 85 1.95 -17.91 7.28
CA TRP A 85 1.55 -16.92 6.28
C TRP A 85 0.46 -17.46 5.35
N MET A 86 0.57 -18.71 4.89
CA MET A 86 -0.45 -19.35 4.07
C MET A 86 -1.81 -19.41 4.78
N VAL A 87 -1.83 -19.76 6.07
CA VAL A 87 -3.08 -19.78 6.87
C VAL A 87 -3.66 -18.37 7.01
N GLN A 88 -2.82 -17.38 7.34
CA GLN A 88 -3.24 -15.98 7.48
C GLN A 88 -3.84 -15.41 6.19
N HIS A 89 -3.28 -15.77 5.04
CA HIS A 89 -3.71 -15.29 3.72
C HIS A 89 -4.62 -16.28 2.97
N GLN A 90 -5.11 -17.32 3.64
CA GLN A 90 -6.03 -18.33 3.10
C GLN A 90 -5.53 -18.95 1.78
N LYS A 91 -4.24 -19.30 1.73
CA LYS A 91 -3.58 -19.87 0.55
C LYS A 91 -3.52 -21.40 0.63
N THR A 92 -3.81 -22.04 -0.48
CA THR A 92 -3.70 -23.49 -0.67
C THR A 92 -2.95 -23.77 -1.97
N TYR A 93 -1.97 -24.65 -1.95
CA TYR A 93 -1.12 -24.97 -3.10
C TYR A 93 -1.05 -26.47 -3.33
N SER A 94 -0.90 -26.89 -4.59
CA SER A 94 -0.46 -28.24 -4.92
C SER A 94 0.97 -28.46 -4.41
N SER A 95 1.39 -29.72 -4.26
CA SER A 95 2.75 -30.03 -3.79
C SER A 95 3.85 -29.40 -4.66
N GLU A 96 3.63 -29.34 -5.98
CA GLU A 96 4.57 -28.72 -6.91
C GLU A 96 4.60 -27.19 -6.75
N GLU A 97 3.42 -26.53 -6.74
CA GLU A 97 3.35 -25.08 -6.58
C GLU A 97 3.86 -24.64 -5.20
N TYR A 98 3.62 -25.43 -4.14
CA TYR A 98 4.08 -25.13 -2.78
C TYR A 98 5.60 -24.90 -2.73
N HIS A 99 6.40 -25.74 -3.41
CA HIS A 99 7.85 -25.59 -3.42
C HIS A 99 8.29 -24.29 -4.10
N HIS A 100 7.65 -23.94 -5.22
CA HIS A 100 7.93 -22.69 -5.93
C HIS A 100 7.53 -21.45 -5.12
N ARG A 101 6.36 -21.50 -4.46
CA ARG A 101 5.86 -20.43 -3.59
C ARG A 101 6.72 -20.24 -2.35
N LEU A 102 7.14 -21.34 -1.72
CA LEU A 102 8.08 -21.33 -0.60
C LEU A 102 9.41 -20.70 -1.00
N GLN A 103 9.96 -21.07 -2.16
CA GLN A 103 11.21 -20.48 -2.66
C GLN A 103 11.10 -18.96 -2.83
N THR A 104 10.01 -18.50 -3.44
CA THR A 104 9.75 -17.07 -3.66
C THR A 104 9.57 -16.34 -2.32
N PHE A 105 8.79 -16.92 -1.40
CA PHE A 105 8.59 -16.39 -0.06
C PHE A 105 9.89 -16.25 0.74
N VAL A 106 10.73 -17.29 0.74
CA VAL A 106 12.03 -17.26 1.43
C VAL A 106 12.94 -16.18 0.83
N SER A 107 12.99 -16.08 -0.50
CA SER A 107 13.77 -15.04 -1.17
C SER A 107 13.34 -13.64 -0.73
N ASN A 108 12.03 -13.39 -0.72
CA ASN A 108 11.45 -12.12 -0.27
C ASN A 108 11.68 -11.88 1.24
N TRP A 109 11.53 -12.91 2.08
CA TRP A 109 11.82 -12.85 3.52
C TRP A 109 13.26 -12.41 3.78
N ARG A 110 14.23 -13.01 3.07
CA ARG A 110 15.65 -12.66 3.20
C ARG A 110 15.93 -11.24 2.71
N LYS A 111 15.34 -10.81 1.59
CA LYS A 111 15.41 -9.42 1.10
C LYS A 111 14.88 -8.43 2.14
N ILE A 112 13.72 -8.70 2.73
CA ILE A 112 13.10 -7.86 3.75
C ILE A 112 14.02 -7.71 4.97
N ASN A 113 14.61 -8.81 5.45
CA ASN A 113 15.52 -8.76 6.60
C ASN A 113 16.81 -8.00 6.27
N ALA A 114 17.39 -8.23 5.09
CA ALA A 114 18.59 -7.52 4.64
C ALA A 114 18.34 -6.00 4.56
N HIS A 115 17.23 -5.58 3.95
CA HIS A 115 16.80 -4.18 3.91
C HIS A 115 16.58 -3.61 5.31
N ASN A 116 15.84 -4.33 6.17
CA ASN A 116 15.49 -3.82 7.49
C ASN A 116 16.69 -3.72 8.44
N ASN A 117 17.73 -4.55 8.24
CA ASN A 117 19.00 -4.48 8.97
C ASN A 117 19.93 -3.37 8.44
N GLY A 118 19.68 -2.87 7.23
CA GLY A 118 20.35 -1.69 6.68
C GLY A 118 19.81 -0.37 7.22
N ASN A 119 20.47 0.72 6.85
CA ASN A 119 20.04 2.08 7.17
C ASN A 119 19.22 2.67 6.01
N HIS A 120 17.90 2.66 6.15
CA HIS A 120 16.95 3.16 5.15
C HIS A 120 15.84 3.97 5.82
N THR A 121 15.27 4.92 5.08
CA THR A 121 14.16 5.78 5.51
C THR A 121 12.81 5.06 5.59
N PHE A 122 12.70 3.85 5.03
CA PHE A 122 11.52 3.00 5.11
C PHE A 122 11.87 1.57 5.53
N LYS A 123 10.87 0.87 6.05
CA LYS A 123 10.95 -0.56 6.38
C LYS A 123 10.01 -1.38 5.51
N MET A 124 10.42 -2.61 5.23
CA MET A 124 9.63 -3.61 4.51
C MET A 124 9.01 -4.61 5.49
N ALA A 125 7.95 -5.29 5.07
CA ALA A 125 7.38 -6.41 5.83
C ALA A 125 6.69 -7.41 4.90
N LEU A 126 6.43 -8.60 5.42
CA LEU A 126 5.56 -9.54 4.74
C LEU A 126 4.15 -8.99 4.60
N ASN A 127 3.51 -9.31 3.48
CA ASN A 127 2.14 -8.93 3.14
C ASN A 127 1.55 -9.97 2.17
N GLN A 128 0.40 -9.67 1.56
CA GLN A 128 -0.30 -10.59 0.65
C GLN A 128 0.46 -10.94 -0.64
N PHE A 129 1.54 -10.23 -0.95
CA PHE A 129 2.37 -10.43 -2.15
C PHE A 129 3.66 -11.21 -1.86
N SER A 130 3.89 -11.63 -0.61
CA SER A 130 5.18 -12.16 -0.18
C SER A 130 5.60 -13.47 -0.85
N ASP A 131 4.68 -14.25 -1.42
CA ASP A 131 4.98 -15.47 -2.18
C ASP A 131 4.90 -15.29 -3.70
N MET A 132 4.84 -14.04 -4.16
CA MET A 132 4.82 -13.68 -5.57
C MET A 132 6.17 -13.12 -6.02
N SER A 133 6.57 -13.48 -7.24
CA SER A 133 7.68 -12.79 -7.91
C SER A 133 7.21 -11.43 -8.41
N PHE A 134 8.13 -10.47 -8.57
CA PHE A 134 7.78 -9.17 -9.13
C PHE A 134 7.21 -9.28 -10.56
N ALA A 135 7.69 -10.24 -11.36
CA ALA A 135 7.15 -10.51 -12.69
C ALA A 135 5.68 -10.98 -12.64
N GLU A 136 5.31 -11.80 -11.66
CA GLU A 136 3.92 -12.21 -11.45
C GLU A 136 3.06 -11.04 -10.95
N LEU A 137 3.58 -10.22 -10.02
CA LEU A 137 2.89 -9.03 -9.54
C LEU A 137 2.62 -8.06 -10.69
N LYS A 138 3.64 -7.77 -11.52
CA LYS A 138 3.51 -6.89 -12.68
C LYS A 138 2.40 -7.33 -13.62
N ARG A 139 2.32 -8.64 -13.93
CA ARG A 139 1.28 -9.19 -14.81
C ARG A 139 -0.14 -9.11 -14.23
N LYS A 140 -0.28 -9.15 -12.90
CA LYS A 140 -1.60 -9.28 -12.23
C LYS A 140 -2.13 -7.96 -11.66
N TYR A 141 -1.27 -7.03 -11.27
CA TYR A 141 -1.64 -5.86 -10.46
C TYR A 141 -1.20 -4.52 -11.05
N LEU A 142 -0.24 -4.50 -11.98
CA LEU A 142 0.27 -3.29 -12.61
C LEU A 142 -0.23 -3.20 -14.05
N TRP A 143 0.00 -2.05 -14.70
CA TRP A 143 -0.33 -1.88 -16.11
C TRP A 143 0.52 -2.80 -16.99
N SER A 144 -0.12 -3.42 -17.97
CA SER A 144 0.57 -4.32 -18.91
C SER A 144 1.39 -3.54 -19.95
N GLU A 145 0.98 -2.31 -20.24
CA GLU A 145 1.59 -1.45 -21.25
C GLU A 145 1.74 -0.01 -20.75
N PRO A 146 2.77 0.72 -21.23
CA PRO A 146 2.89 2.16 -20.96
C PRO A 146 1.61 2.90 -21.39
N GLN A 147 1.14 3.80 -20.54
CA GLN A 147 0.01 4.66 -20.86
C GLN A 147 0.50 6.01 -21.41
N ASN A 148 -0.37 6.76 -22.08
CA ASN A 148 -0.03 8.09 -22.61
C ASN A 148 -0.02 9.17 -21.52
N CYS A 149 0.86 9.01 -20.53
CA CYS A 149 1.06 9.90 -19.40
C CYS A 149 1.62 11.27 -19.85
N SER A 150 2.20 11.37 -21.05
CA SER A 150 2.71 12.65 -21.54
C SER A 150 1.59 13.63 -21.87
N ALA A 151 1.33 14.58 -20.97
CA ALA A 151 0.47 15.71 -21.25
C ALA A 151 1.20 16.69 -22.17
N THR A 152 0.95 16.62 -23.48
CA THR A 152 1.43 17.63 -24.44
C THR A 152 0.74 19.00 -24.25
N LYS A 153 -0.35 19.05 -23.48
CA LYS A 153 -1.10 20.26 -23.13
C LYS A 153 -1.55 20.18 -21.66
N SER A 154 -0.93 20.98 -20.79
CA SER A 154 -1.39 21.23 -19.43
C SER A 154 -2.26 22.50 -19.38
N ASN A 155 -3.16 22.57 -18.40
CA ASN A 155 -4.02 23.72 -18.16
C ASN A 155 -3.93 24.27 -16.73
N TYR A 156 -3.22 23.57 -15.84
CA TYR A 156 -2.97 24.05 -14.49
C TYR A 156 -1.82 25.07 -14.50
N LEU A 157 -2.12 26.29 -14.03
CA LEU A 157 -1.14 27.34 -13.82
C LEU A 157 -0.94 27.53 -12.32
N ARG A 158 0.28 27.25 -11.84
CA ARG A 158 0.64 27.39 -10.44
C ARG A 158 0.61 28.86 -10.01
N GLY A 159 0.04 29.14 -8.84
CA GLY A 159 0.09 30.43 -8.17
C GLY A 159 1.43 30.65 -7.44
N THR A 160 1.39 31.47 -6.38
CA THR A 160 2.59 31.83 -5.60
C THR A 160 2.42 31.37 -4.15
N GLY A 161 3.43 30.65 -3.63
CA GLY A 161 3.50 30.25 -2.22
C GLY A 161 3.91 31.38 -1.26
N PRO A 162 4.24 31.06 0.01
CA PRO A 162 4.43 29.72 0.56
C PRO A 162 3.10 28.98 0.84
N TYR A 163 3.13 27.66 0.71
CA TYR A 163 2.01 26.79 1.11
C TYR A 163 2.22 26.28 2.55
N PRO A 164 1.17 25.77 3.23
CA PRO A 164 1.31 25.15 4.55
C PRO A 164 2.39 24.07 4.54
N THR A 165 3.15 23.94 5.64
CA THR A 165 4.25 22.96 5.73
C THR A 165 3.77 21.51 5.76
N SER A 166 2.52 21.27 6.17
CA SER A 166 1.88 19.95 6.11
C SER A 166 0.38 20.06 5.87
N VAL A 167 -0.16 19.09 5.14
CA VAL A 167 -1.57 18.95 4.80
C VAL A 167 -1.94 17.47 4.90
N ASP A 168 -3.08 17.15 5.52
CA ASP A 168 -3.64 15.81 5.54
C ASP A 168 -5.16 15.90 5.46
N TRP A 169 -5.72 15.62 4.27
CA TRP A 169 -7.16 15.72 4.04
C TRP A 169 -7.98 14.76 4.91
N ARG A 170 -7.37 13.67 5.39
CA ARG A 170 -8.02 12.73 6.33
C ARG A 170 -8.28 13.36 7.70
N LYS A 171 -7.50 14.40 8.07
CA LYS A 171 -7.63 15.12 9.34
C LYS A 171 -8.51 16.37 9.24
N LYS A 172 -8.72 16.89 8.02
CA LYS A 172 -9.54 18.10 7.79
C LYS A 172 -11.04 17.84 7.87
N GLY A 173 -11.47 16.58 7.75
CA GLY A 173 -12.86 16.18 7.78
C GLY A 173 -13.05 14.79 7.17
N ASN A 174 -14.30 14.41 6.91
CA ASN A 174 -14.61 13.18 6.19
C ASN A 174 -14.44 13.38 4.66
N PHE A 175 -13.22 13.69 4.24
CA PHE A 175 -12.89 14.07 2.85
C PHE A 175 -12.12 13.00 2.08
N VAL A 176 -11.75 11.89 2.69
CA VAL A 176 -11.05 10.78 2.02
C VAL A 176 -11.81 9.49 2.30
N SER A 177 -12.29 8.83 1.26
CA SER A 177 -13.02 7.56 1.38
C SER A 177 -12.14 6.43 1.96
N PRO A 178 -12.73 5.34 2.49
CA PRO A 178 -11.97 4.18 2.96
C PRO A 178 -11.03 3.58 1.90
N VAL A 179 -9.98 2.89 2.34
CA VAL A 179 -9.08 2.15 1.44
C VAL A 179 -9.82 0.93 0.85
N LYS A 180 -9.82 0.83 -0.47
CA LYS A 180 -10.39 -0.30 -1.24
C LYS A 180 -9.29 -1.27 -1.70
N ASN A 181 -9.67 -2.33 -2.41
CA ASN A 181 -8.75 -3.34 -2.95
C ASN A 181 -9.08 -3.67 -4.41
N GLN A 182 -8.14 -3.40 -5.32
CA GLN A 182 -8.30 -3.65 -6.75
C GLN A 182 -8.26 -5.15 -7.13
N GLY A 183 -7.71 -6.01 -6.26
CA GLY A 183 -7.54 -7.42 -6.57
C GLY A 183 -6.56 -7.67 -7.73
N SER A 184 -6.66 -8.82 -8.39
CA SER A 184 -5.76 -9.21 -9.50
C SER A 184 -6.17 -8.57 -10.83
N CYS A 185 -6.25 -7.25 -10.87
CA CYS A 185 -6.58 -6.44 -12.04
C CYS A 185 -5.76 -5.14 -12.01
N GLY A 186 -5.17 -4.72 -13.13
CA GLY A 186 -4.37 -3.49 -13.27
C GLY A 186 -5.22 -2.20 -13.31
N SER A 187 -6.30 -2.15 -12.54
CA SER A 187 -7.30 -1.07 -12.51
C SER A 187 -7.01 0.03 -11.50
N CYS A 188 -5.80 0.13 -10.93
CA CYS A 188 -5.45 1.17 -9.95
C CYS A 188 -5.78 2.61 -10.39
N TRP A 189 -5.76 2.87 -11.71
CA TRP A 189 -6.19 4.13 -12.31
C TRP A 189 -7.65 4.48 -12.00
N THR A 190 -8.55 3.50 -11.92
CA THR A 190 -9.96 3.73 -11.57
C THR A 190 -10.09 4.11 -10.10
N PHE A 191 -9.36 3.45 -9.20
CA PHE A 191 -9.34 3.78 -7.76
C PHE A 191 -8.72 5.15 -7.46
N SER A 192 -7.71 5.54 -8.22
CA SER A 192 -7.15 6.89 -8.16
C SER A 192 -8.18 7.93 -8.62
N THR A 193 -8.88 7.63 -9.73
CA THR A 193 -9.94 8.49 -10.30
C THR A 193 -11.11 8.68 -9.33
N THR A 194 -11.70 7.57 -8.87
CA THR A 194 -12.83 7.61 -7.92
C THR A 194 -12.42 8.28 -6.62
N GLY A 195 -11.24 7.95 -6.08
CA GLY A 195 -10.75 8.57 -4.85
C GLY A 195 -10.60 10.09 -4.94
N ALA A 196 -10.10 10.62 -6.07
CA ALA A 196 -10.02 12.07 -6.28
C ALA A 196 -11.41 12.72 -6.39
N LEU A 197 -12.31 12.14 -7.19
CA LEU A 197 -13.66 12.68 -7.38
C LEU A 197 -14.53 12.57 -6.12
N GLU A 198 -14.45 11.45 -5.39
CA GLU A 198 -15.09 11.27 -4.08
C GLU A 198 -14.64 12.37 -3.10
N SER A 199 -13.34 12.63 -3.06
CA SER A 199 -12.77 13.67 -2.19
C SER A 199 -13.24 15.06 -2.61
N ALA A 200 -13.19 15.37 -3.91
CA ALA A 200 -13.60 16.67 -4.44
C ALA A 200 -15.09 16.95 -4.16
N VAL A 201 -15.98 15.96 -4.38
CA VAL A 201 -17.41 16.07 -4.06
C VAL A 201 -17.62 16.23 -2.55
N ALA A 202 -16.89 15.48 -1.72
CA ALA A 202 -17.00 15.59 -0.26
C ALA A 202 -16.55 16.96 0.25
N ILE A 203 -15.49 17.54 -0.32
CA ILE A 203 -14.99 18.88 0.00
C ILE A 203 -16.02 19.94 -0.40
N ALA A 204 -16.60 19.83 -1.60
CA ALA A 204 -17.52 20.84 -2.12
C ALA A 204 -18.94 20.78 -1.51
N SER A 205 -19.43 19.58 -1.19
CA SER A 205 -20.82 19.37 -0.75
C SER A 205 -20.99 18.86 0.68
N GLY A 206 -19.90 18.42 1.33
CA GLY A 206 -19.94 17.74 2.63
C GLY A 206 -20.40 16.27 2.56
N LYS A 207 -20.72 15.74 1.37
CA LYS A 207 -21.22 14.37 1.19
C LYS A 207 -20.13 13.43 0.69
N MET A 208 -19.76 12.45 1.52
CA MET A 208 -18.87 11.36 1.10
C MET A 208 -19.65 10.31 0.30
N LEU A 209 -19.18 10.01 -0.91
CA LEU A 209 -19.72 8.99 -1.79
C LEU A 209 -18.74 7.81 -1.91
N SER A 210 -19.23 6.69 -2.44
CA SER A 210 -18.39 5.60 -2.94
C SER A 210 -18.76 5.34 -4.39
N LEU A 211 -17.87 5.71 -5.32
CA LEU A 211 -18.10 5.67 -6.75
C LEU A 211 -17.67 4.32 -7.34
N ALA A 212 -18.27 3.95 -8.47
CA ALA A 212 -18.08 2.66 -9.11
C ALA A 212 -16.80 2.59 -9.95
N GLU A 213 -15.73 2.02 -9.40
CA GLU A 213 -14.52 1.73 -10.16
C GLU A 213 -14.80 0.83 -11.38
N GLN A 214 -15.76 -0.09 -11.25
CA GLN A 214 -16.10 -1.03 -12.32
C GLN A 214 -16.69 -0.35 -13.56
N GLN A 215 -17.41 0.77 -13.39
CA GLN A 215 -17.90 1.52 -14.54
C GLN A 215 -16.73 2.02 -15.39
N LEU A 216 -15.66 2.50 -14.76
CA LEU A 216 -14.47 2.96 -15.47
C LEU A 216 -13.77 1.80 -16.19
N VAL A 217 -13.62 0.65 -15.52
CA VAL A 217 -13.06 -0.57 -16.13
C VAL A 217 -13.81 -0.97 -17.39
N ASP A 218 -15.15 -0.98 -17.33
CA ASP A 218 -15.98 -1.54 -18.40
C ASP A 218 -16.28 -0.55 -19.53
N CYS A 219 -16.37 0.76 -19.23
CA CYS A 219 -16.97 1.75 -20.12
C CYS A 219 -16.01 2.82 -20.67
N ALA A 220 -14.84 3.07 -20.08
CA ALA A 220 -14.03 4.25 -20.41
C ALA A 220 -13.05 4.06 -21.59
N LYS A 221 -13.29 3.06 -22.45
CA LYS A 221 -12.36 2.65 -23.52
C LYS A 221 -12.17 3.70 -24.60
N ASP A 222 -13.23 4.46 -24.92
CA ASP A 222 -13.20 5.54 -25.93
C ASP A 222 -12.25 6.69 -25.56
N PHE A 223 -11.78 6.74 -24.31
CA PHE A 223 -10.83 7.73 -23.79
C PHE A 223 -9.41 7.17 -23.64
N ASN A 224 -9.06 6.10 -24.37
CA ASN A 224 -7.77 5.40 -24.32
C ASN A 224 -7.48 4.74 -22.96
N ASN A 225 -8.50 4.29 -22.25
CA ASN A 225 -8.34 3.40 -21.09
C ASN A 225 -8.55 1.94 -21.50
N HIS A 226 -7.90 1.03 -20.79
CA HIS A 226 -7.76 -0.37 -21.21
C HIS A 226 -8.23 -1.34 -20.10
N GLY A 227 -9.20 -0.92 -19.29
CA GLY A 227 -9.78 -1.78 -18.24
C GLY A 227 -8.72 -2.29 -17.25
N CYS A 228 -8.61 -3.62 -17.11
CA CYS A 228 -7.60 -4.25 -16.25
C CYS A 228 -6.15 -4.19 -16.79
N GLN A 229 -5.94 -3.73 -18.03
CA GLN A 229 -4.59 -3.59 -18.62
C GLN A 229 -3.94 -2.24 -18.29
N GLY A 230 -4.73 -1.26 -17.84
CA GLY A 230 -4.27 0.07 -17.44
C GLY A 230 -5.16 1.19 -17.95
N GLY A 231 -4.81 2.42 -17.59
CA GLY A 231 -5.54 3.63 -17.94
C GLY A 231 -5.00 4.82 -17.14
N LEU A 232 -5.53 6.02 -17.37
CA LEU A 232 -5.06 7.24 -16.70
C LEU A 232 -6.21 7.99 -16.01
N PRO A 233 -5.96 8.56 -14.81
CA PRO A 233 -6.97 9.35 -14.13
C PRO A 233 -7.50 10.54 -14.94
N SER A 234 -6.64 11.27 -15.64
CA SER A 234 -7.06 12.40 -16.50
C SER A 234 -8.03 11.98 -17.60
N GLN A 235 -7.71 10.90 -18.31
CA GLN A 235 -8.57 10.30 -19.34
C GLN A 235 -9.89 9.79 -18.76
N ALA A 236 -9.86 9.23 -17.55
CA ALA A 236 -11.04 8.78 -16.84
C ALA A 236 -11.94 9.96 -16.39
N PHE A 237 -11.36 11.07 -15.94
CA PHE A 237 -12.12 12.28 -15.61
C PHE A 237 -12.82 12.86 -16.85
N GLU A 238 -12.15 12.88 -18.00
CA GLU A 238 -12.76 13.27 -19.28
C GLU A 238 -13.91 12.32 -19.65
N TYR A 239 -13.72 11.00 -19.53
CA TYR A 239 -14.82 10.05 -19.71
C TYR A 239 -16.02 10.41 -18.84
N ILE A 240 -15.84 10.66 -17.54
CA ILE A 240 -16.95 11.01 -16.62
C ILE A 240 -17.64 12.32 -17.06
N LEU A 241 -16.86 13.32 -17.48
CA LEU A 241 -17.36 14.61 -17.97
C LEU A 241 -18.25 14.45 -19.20
N TYR A 242 -17.79 13.70 -20.21
CA TYR A 242 -18.53 13.51 -21.47
C TYR A 242 -19.66 12.48 -21.34
N ASN A 243 -19.48 11.43 -20.51
CA ASN A 243 -20.50 10.43 -20.19
C ASN A 243 -21.66 10.99 -19.35
N LYS A 244 -21.51 12.23 -18.84
CA LYS A 244 -22.48 12.88 -17.95
C LYS A 244 -22.66 12.11 -16.65
N GLY A 245 -21.54 11.75 -16.03
CA GLY A 245 -21.46 11.28 -14.66
C GLY A 245 -21.05 9.82 -14.49
N ILE A 246 -20.91 9.44 -13.22
CA ILE A 246 -20.49 8.11 -12.77
C ILE A 246 -21.45 7.59 -11.69
N MET A 247 -21.74 6.30 -11.74
CA MET A 247 -22.60 5.58 -10.79
C MET A 247 -21.89 5.31 -9.46
N GLY A 248 -22.67 4.95 -8.45
CA GLY A 248 -22.14 4.49 -7.16
C GLY A 248 -21.76 3.01 -7.17
N GLU A 249 -20.84 2.64 -6.28
CA GLU A 249 -20.43 1.25 -6.04
C GLU A 249 -21.64 0.34 -5.67
N ASP A 250 -22.67 0.91 -5.05
CA ASP A 250 -23.92 0.24 -4.69
C ASP A 250 -24.74 -0.22 -5.91
N THR A 251 -24.67 0.53 -7.01
CA THR A 251 -25.44 0.28 -8.24
C THR A 251 -24.60 -0.33 -9.37
N TYR A 252 -23.27 -0.25 -9.28
CA TYR A 252 -22.33 -0.88 -10.19
C TYR A 252 -21.10 -1.45 -9.42
N PRO A 253 -21.25 -2.61 -8.75
CA PRO A 253 -20.23 -3.15 -7.85
C PRO A 253 -18.97 -3.63 -8.55
N TYR A 254 -17.82 -3.47 -7.89
CA TYR A 254 -16.51 -3.93 -8.33
C TYR A 254 -16.38 -5.46 -8.43
N ARG A 255 -15.83 -5.91 -9.55
CA ARG A 255 -15.66 -7.34 -9.91
C ARG A 255 -14.21 -7.74 -10.13
N GLY A 256 -13.28 -6.80 -10.26
CA GLY A 256 -11.85 -7.08 -10.41
C GLY A 256 -11.49 -7.81 -11.71
N LYS A 257 -12.27 -7.57 -12.77
CA LYS A 257 -12.06 -8.08 -14.13
C LYS A 257 -12.84 -7.22 -15.11
N ASP A 258 -12.47 -7.26 -16.39
CA ASP A 258 -13.22 -6.60 -17.45
C ASP A 258 -14.61 -7.23 -17.63
N GLY A 259 -15.61 -6.39 -17.88
CA GLY A 259 -16.97 -6.80 -18.22
C GLY A 259 -17.60 -5.88 -19.26
N ASP A 260 -18.87 -6.15 -19.56
CA ASP A 260 -19.66 -5.29 -20.44
C ASP A 260 -20.10 -4.02 -19.70
N CYS A 261 -20.10 -2.90 -20.42
CA CYS A 261 -20.53 -1.62 -19.88
C CYS A 261 -22.03 -1.65 -19.50
N LYS A 262 -22.34 -1.38 -18.23
CA LYS A 262 -23.71 -1.38 -17.66
C LYS A 262 -24.14 0.00 -17.15
N PHE A 263 -23.55 1.06 -17.70
CA PHE A 263 -23.86 2.43 -17.30
C PHE A 263 -25.35 2.75 -17.48
N GLN A 264 -25.94 3.37 -16.48
CA GLN A 264 -27.34 3.82 -16.48
C GLN A 264 -27.36 5.32 -16.14
N PRO A 265 -27.69 6.22 -17.09
CA PRO A 265 -27.65 7.67 -16.86
C PRO A 265 -28.43 8.13 -15.64
N LYS A 266 -29.60 7.52 -15.38
CA LYS A 266 -30.47 7.84 -14.23
C LYS A 266 -29.88 7.44 -12.87
N LYS A 267 -28.78 6.68 -12.84
CA LYS A 267 -28.09 6.22 -11.62
C LYS A 267 -26.73 6.89 -11.43
N ALA A 268 -26.37 7.86 -12.26
CA ALA A 268 -25.18 8.67 -12.02
C ALA A 268 -25.37 9.53 -10.76
N ILE A 269 -24.37 9.55 -9.88
CA ILE A 269 -24.42 10.24 -8.58
C ILE A 269 -23.30 11.26 -8.37
N ALA A 270 -22.30 11.28 -9.25
CA ALA A 270 -21.22 12.25 -9.24
C ALA A 270 -20.85 12.64 -10.67
N PHE A 271 -20.37 13.87 -10.84
CA PHE A 271 -20.17 14.50 -12.14
C PHE A 271 -18.88 15.32 -12.13
N VAL A 272 -18.20 15.39 -13.27
CA VAL A 272 -17.01 16.21 -13.48
C VAL A 272 -17.40 17.42 -14.32
N LYS A 273 -17.01 18.62 -13.87
CA LYS A 273 -17.18 19.88 -14.57
C LYS A 273 -15.99 20.19 -15.47
N ASP A 274 -14.79 20.07 -14.92
CA ASP A 274 -13.52 20.37 -15.58
C ASP A 274 -12.44 19.39 -15.11
N VAL A 275 -11.39 19.21 -15.92
CA VAL A 275 -10.22 18.38 -15.60
C VAL A 275 -8.98 19.27 -15.51
N ALA A 276 -8.28 19.21 -14.38
CA ALA A 276 -7.02 19.92 -14.19
C ALA A 276 -5.84 18.96 -14.42
N ASN A 277 -5.09 19.20 -15.49
CA ASN A 277 -3.87 18.47 -15.83
C ASN A 277 -2.67 19.30 -15.40
N ILE A 278 -1.93 18.79 -14.40
CA ILE A 278 -0.71 19.42 -13.91
C ILE A 278 0.40 19.22 -14.94
N THR A 279 1.18 20.28 -15.19
CA THR A 279 2.32 20.23 -16.12
C THR A 279 3.30 19.14 -15.73
N MET A 280 3.79 18.39 -16.72
CA MET A 280 4.74 17.30 -16.50
C MET A 280 5.92 17.75 -15.65
N ASN A 281 6.24 16.97 -14.63
CA ASN A 281 7.30 17.18 -13.64
C ASN A 281 7.13 18.41 -12.73
N ASP A 282 5.99 19.11 -12.78
CA ASP A 282 5.68 20.23 -11.87
C ASP A 282 5.17 19.71 -10.51
N GLU A 283 6.07 19.12 -9.74
CA GLU A 283 5.76 18.59 -8.41
C GLU A 283 5.32 19.70 -7.43
N GLU A 284 5.76 20.95 -7.63
CA GLU A 284 5.35 22.08 -6.80
C GLU A 284 3.90 22.50 -7.07
N ALA A 285 3.43 22.39 -8.31
CA ALA A 285 2.00 22.53 -8.61
C ALA A 285 1.16 21.43 -7.95
N MET A 286 1.69 20.21 -7.78
CA MET A 286 1.02 19.19 -6.97
C MET A 286 0.91 19.62 -5.49
N VAL A 287 1.94 20.28 -4.95
CA VAL A 287 1.92 20.79 -3.56
C VAL A 287 0.82 21.82 -3.40
N GLU A 288 0.77 22.80 -4.30
CA GLU A 288 -0.30 23.80 -4.32
C GLU A 288 -1.69 23.16 -4.42
N ALA A 289 -1.87 22.25 -5.38
CA ALA A 289 -3.18 21.64 -5.63
C ALA A 289 -3.70 20.83 -4.43
N VAL A 290 -2.81 20.05 -3.80
CA VAL A 290 -3.15 19.32 -2.57
C VAL A 290 -3.40 20.27 -1.40
N ALA A 291 -2.69 21.39 -1.32
CA ALA A 291 -2.84 22.36 -0.24
C ALA A 291 -4.14 23.15 -0.31
N LEU A 292 -4.52 23.58 -1.52
CA LEU A 292 -5.58 24.58 -1.73
C LEU A 292 -6.90 23.98 -2.21
N TYR A 293 -6.87 22.88 -2.97
CA TYR A 293 -8.06 22.40 -3.69
C TYR A 293 -8.54 21.03 -3.19
N ASN A 294 -7.80 19.97 -3.47
CA ASN A 294 -8.23 18.59 -3.21
C ASN A 294 -7.07 17.58 -3.31
N PRO A 295 -7.26 16.33 -2.85
CA PRO A 295 -6.37 15.23 -3.21
C PRO A 295 -6.11 15.09 -4.71
N VAL A 296 -4.88 14.75 -5.08
CA VAL A 296 -4.40 14.73 -6.47
C VAL A 296 -4.08 13.31 -6.91
N SER A 297 -4.62 12.89 -8.04
CA SER A 297 -4.28 11.63 -8.69
C SER A 297 -2.92 11.75 -9.37
N PHE A 298 -2.07 10.75 -9.21
CA PHE A 298 -0.80 10.67 -9.94
C PHE A 298 -0.40 9.22 -10.22
N ALA A 299 0.51 9.03 -11.16
CA ALA A 299 1.10 7.73 -11.47
C ALA A 299 2.61 7.73 -11.18
N PHE A 300 3.16 6.58 -10.82
CA PHE A 300 4.59 6.38 -10.58
C PHE A 300 5.01 4.96 -10.98
N GLU A 301 6.32 4.70 -11.05
CA GLU A 301 6.85 3.36 -11.26
C GLU A 301 6.95 2.59 -9.94
N VAL A 302 6.20 1.50 -9.85
CA VAL A 302 6.36 0.47 -8.82
C VAL A 302 7.52 -0.46 -9.21
N THR A 303 8.41 -0.71 -8.26
CA THR A 303 9.54 -1.66 -8.33
C THR A 303 9.40 -2.79 -7.29
N ASP A 304 10.35 -3.74 -7.27
CA ASP A 304 10.26 -4.97 -6.45
C ASP A 304 10.37 -4.73 -4.94
N ASP A 305 10.96 -3.63 -4.51
CA ASP A 305 11.04 -3.21 -3.12
C ASP A 305 9.74 -2.56 -2.63
N PHE A 306 9.11 -1.74 -3.47
CA PHE A 306 7.85 -1.06 -3.15
C PHE A 306 6.72 -2.04 -2.79
N MET A 307 6.64 -3.19 -3.48
CA MET A 307 5.59 -4.18 -3.20
C MET A 307 5.60 -4.66 -1.73
N MET A 308 6.76 -4.64 -1.07
CA MET A 308 6.95 -5.06 0.32
C MET A 308 6.97 -3.90 1.32
N TYR A 309 6.69 -2.67 0.88
CA TYR A 309 6.66 -1.48 1.75
C TYR A 309 5.76 -1.70 2.98
N LYS A 310 6.24 -1.26 4.15
CA LYS A 310 5.45 -1.28 5.41
C LYS A 310 5.23 0.09 6.03
N ARG A 311 6.28 0.89 6.22
CA ARG A 311 6.23 2.20 6.90
C ARG A 311 7.49 3.03 6.64
N GLY A 312 7.42 4.32 6.95
CA GLY A 312 8.51 5.30 6.73
C GLY A 312 8.45 5.91 5.34
N VAL A 313 9.41 6.76 5.00
CA VAL A 313 9.44 7.48 3.71
C VAL A 313 10.10 6.63 2.64
N TYR A 314 9.30 6.11 1.71
CA TYR A 314 9.80 5.36 0.57
C TYR A 314 10.60 6.23 -0.39
N SER A 315 11.75 5.72 -0.81
CA SER A 315 12.62 6.30 -1.82
C SER A 315 13.35 5.16 -2.53
N SER A 316 13.59 5.29 -3.82
CA SER A 316 14.34 4.29 -4.60
C SER A 316 15.29 4.98 -5.58
N THR A 317 16.47 4.40 -5.74
CA THR A 317 17.45 4.80 -6.76
C THR A 317 17.34 3.97 -8.03
N SER A 318 16.50 2.92 -8.04
CA SER A 318 16.32 2.01 -9.18
C SER A 318 15.08 2.34 -10.01
N CYS A 319 14.09 3.02 -9.43
CA CYS A 319 12.95 3.50 -10.21
C CYS A 319 13.33 4.67 -11.12
N HIS A 320 12.82 4.64 -12.34
CA HIS A 320 12.93 5.69 -13.33
C HIS A 320 12.00 6.85 -12.98
N LYS A 321 12.23 7.99 -13.63
CA LYS A 321 11.46 9.23 -13.42
C LYS A 321 10.70 9.67 -14.67
N THR A 322 10.57 8.79 -15.66
CA THR A 322 10.03 9.13 -16.98
C THR A 322 8.59 8.64 -17.15
N PRO A 323 7.75 9.35 -17.91
CA PRO A 323 6.34 9.01 -18.11
C PRO A 323 6.10 7.61 -18.71
N ASP A 324 7.03 7.07 -19.49
CA ASP A 324 6.91 5.75 -20.13
C ASP A 324 7.11 4.58 -19.16
N LYS A 325 7.60 4.84 -17.94
CA LYS A 325 7.91 3.82 -16.93
C LYS A 325 6.89 3.73 -15.81
N VAL A 326 6.06 4.76 -15.62
CA VAL A 326 5.01 4.73 -14.60
C VAL A 326 4.02 3.61 -14.93
N ASN A 327 3.61 2.85 -13.92
CA ASN A 327 2.87 1.60 -14.09
C ASN A 327 1.78 1.38 -13.04
N HIS A 328 1.58 2.36 -12.15
CA HIS A 328 0.59 2.32 -11.08
C HIS A 328 0.10 3.72 -10.73
N ALA A 329 -1.21 3.89 -10.59
CA ALA A 329 -1.84 5.16 -10.21
C ALA A 329 -2.38 5.11 -8.78
N VAL A 330 -2.24 6.23 -8.07
CA VAL A 330 -2.54 6.38 -6.64
C VAL A 330 -3.05 7.80 -6.36
N LEU A 331 -3.39 8.10 -5.11
CA LEU A 331 -3.97 9.38 -4.72
C LEU A 331 -3.15 10.06 -3.60
N ALA A 332 -2.55 11.21 -3.89
CA ALA A 332 -1.93 12.08 -2.88
C ALA A 332 -3.02 12.77 -2.06
N VAL A 333 -3.15 12.41 -0.78
CA VAL A 333 -4.16 12.96 0.14
C VAL A 333 -3.58 13.98 1.12
N GLY A 334 -2.31 14.33 0.93
CA GLY A 334 -1.60 15.21 1.84
C GLY A 334 -0.09 15.14 1.63
N TYR A 335 0.63 15.94 2.39
CA TYR A 335 2.09 15.96 2.43
C TYR A 335 2.55 16.48 3.79
N GLY A 336 3.83 16.28 4.08
CA GLY A 336 4.47 16.81 5.27
C GLY A 336 5.96 16.53 5.23
N GLU A 337 6.50 16.24 6.40
CA GLU A 337 7.90 15.87 6.62
C GLU A 337 7.96 14.80 7.73
N GLU A 338 8.78 13.78 7.54
CA GLU A 338 9.06 12.76 8.55
C GLU A 338 10.58 12.67 8.75
N ASN A 339 11.04 12.94 9.99
CA ASN A 339 12.47 12.93 10.35
C ASN A 339 13.37 13.75 9.41
N GLY A 340 12.96 14.98 9.06
CA GLY A 340 13.74 15.84 8.15
C GLY A 340 13.58 15.50 6.66
N THR A 341 12.77 14.49 6.31
CA THR A 341 12.54 14.09 4.91
C THR A 341 11.15 14.52 4.45
N PRO A 342 11.04 15.49 3.52
CA PRO A 342 9.76 15.86 2.91
C PRO A 342 9.09 14.64 2.26
N CYS A 343 7.79 14.46 2.49
CA CYS A 343 7.07 13.30 1.96
C CYS A 343 5.63 13.64 1.52
N TRP A 344 5.14 12.88 0.56
CA TRP A 344 3.72 12.77 0.21
C TRP A 344 3.03 11.74 1.10
N ILE A 345 1.76 11.98 1.44
CA ILE A 345 0.86 11.02 2.08
C ILE A 345 -0.04 10.45 0.98
N VAL A 346 0.07 9.15 0.71
CA VAL A 346 -0.53 8.57 -0.49
C VAL A 346 -1.43 7.40 -0.14
N LYS A 347 -2.67 7.43 -0.66
CA LYS A 347 -3.64 6.34 -0.57
C LYS A 347 -3.41 5.35 -1.70
N ASN A 348 -3.24 4.07 -1.37
CA ASN A 348 -3.11 2.97 -2.33
C ASN A 348 -4.43 2.16 -2.44
N SER A 349 -4.47 1.23 -3.40
CA SER A 349 -5.63 0.38 -3.73
C SER A 349 -5.36 -1.12 -3.54
N TRP A 350 -4.41 -1.49 -2.67
CA TRP A 350 -4.07 -2.89 -2.35
C TRP A 350 -4.65 -3.36 -1.01
N GLY A 351 -5.75 -2.73 -0.57
CA GLY A 351 -6.42 -3.06 0.68
C GLY A 351 -5.77 -2.44 1.93
N PRO A 352 -6.53 -2.37 3.04
CA PRO A 352 -6.11 -1.66 4.24
C PRO A 352 -5.00 -2.37 5.03
N GLN A 353 -4.64 -3.61 4.72
CA GLN A 353 -3.59 -4.34 5.43
C GLN A 353 -2.19 -4.07 4.88
N TRP A 354 -2.10 -3.62 3.62
CA TRP A 354 -0.84 -3.26 2.98
C TRP A 354 -0.32 -1.92 3.52
N GLY A 355 1.01 -1.77 3.62
CA GLY A 355 1.64 -0.52 4.07
C GLY A 355 1.16 -0.04 5.46
N MET A 356 0.92 1.27 5.54
CA MET A 356 0.43 1.99 6.72
C MET A 356 -1.09 2.12 6.66
N LYS A 357 -1.80 1.03 6.98
CA LYS A 357 -3.28 0.96 6.89
C LYS A 357 -3.81 1.27 5.47
N GLY A 358 -3.11 0.80 4.43
CA GLY A 358 -3.42 1.08 3.03
C GLY A 358 -2.79 2.34 2.45
N TYR A 359 -2.05 3.10 3.27
CA TYR A 359 -1.32 4.28 2.84
C TYR A 359 0.18 4.00 2.80
N PHE A 360 0.91 4.89 2.13
CA PHE A 360 2.37 4.95 2.19
C PHE A 360 2.84 6.40 2.17
N LEU A 361 4.09 6.60 2.59
CA LEU A 361 4.80 7.85 2.43
C LEU A 361 5.86 7.67 1.35
N ILE A 362 6.01 8.64 0.47
CA ILE A 362 7.03 8.67 -0.58
C ILE A 362 7.74 10.02 -0.59
N GLU A 363 9.05 10.01 -0.79
CA GLU A 363 9.87 11.21 -0.76
C GLU A 363 9.39 12.27 -1.76
N ARG A 364 9.22 13.50 -1.29
CA ARG A 364 8.71 14.65 -2.03
C ARG A 364 9.84 15.59 -2.44
N GLY A 365 9.68 16.27 -3.56
CA GLY A 365 10.60 17.27 -4.10
C GLY A 365 11.73 16.68 -4.96
N LYS A 366 11.59 15.41 -5.38
CA LYS A 366 12.60 14.70 -6.17
C LYS A 366 12.04 14.04 -7.42
N ASN A 367 10.76 14.24 -7.74
CA ASN A 367 10.03 13.45 -8.74
C ASN A 367 10.30 11.95 -8.53
N MET A 368 10.14 11.48 -7.29
CA MET A 368 10.48 10.10 -6.90
C MET A 368 9.64 9.12 -7.73
N CYS A 369 10.31 8.18 -8.40
CA CYS A 369 9.68 7.20 -9.29
C CYS A 369 8.75 7.79 -10.36
N GLY A 370 8.98 9.04 -10.79
CA GLY A 370 8.17 9.70 -11.82
C GLY A 370 6.81 10.19 -11.32
N LEU A 371 6.61 10.35 -10.01
CA LEU A 371 5.32 10.72 -9.41
C LEU A 371 4.72 12.03 -9.95
N ALA A 372 5.54 12.93 -10.51
CA ALA A 372 5.08 14.20 -11.07
C ALA A 372 4.91 14.15 -12.60
N ALA A 373 5.04 12.97 -13.23
CA ALA A 373 4.98 12.83 -14.69
C ALA A 373 3.60 13.19 -15.28
N CYS A 374 2.51 12.78 -14.60
CA CYS A 374 1.13 13.04 -15.03
C CYS A 374 0.15 13.09 -13.86
N ALA A 375 0.28 14.13 -13.05
CA ALA A 375 -0.69 14.40 -12.00
C ALA A 375 -1.93 15.12 -12.54
N SER A 376 -3.10 14.80 -12.01
CA SER A 376 -4.37 15.44 -12.38
C SER A 376 -5.40 15.37 -11.26
N TYR A 377 -6.43 16.20 -11.33
CA TYR A 377 -7.58 16.13 -10.44
C TYR A 377 -8.84 16.70 -11.12
N PRO A 378 -10.05 16.30 -10.70
CA PRO A 378 -11.29 16.80 -11.25
C PRO A 378 -11.79 18.03 -10.49
N ILE A 379 -12.45 18.95 -11.18
CA ILE A 379 -13.36 19.92 -10.55
C ILE A 379 -14.77 19.30 -10.61
N PRO A 380 -15.44 19.05 -9.48
CA PRO A 380 -16.72 18.36 -9.48
C PRO A 380 -17.84 19.30 -9.92
N LEU A 381 -18.85 18.75 -10.59
CA LEU A 381 -20.13 19.42 -10.82
C LEU A 381 -21.08 18.96 -9.71
N VAL A 382 -21.28 19.82 -8.70
CA VAL A 382 -22.10 19.57 -7.51
C VAL A 382 -23.34 20.44 -7.44
#